data_AF-A0A2V7XMP7-F1
#
_entry.id   AF-A0A2V7XMP7-F1
#
_cell.length_a   1.000
_cell.length_b   1.000
_cell.length_c   1.000
_cell.angle_alpha   90.00
_cell.angle_beta   90.00
_cell.angle_gamma   90.00
#
_symmetry.space_group_name_H-M   'P 1'
#
loop_
_entity.id
_entity.type
_entity.pdbx_description
1 polymer ?
#
loop_
_entity_poly.entity_id
_entity_poly.type
_entity_poly.pdbx_seq_one_letter_code
_entity_poly.pdbx_strand_id
1 'polypeptide(L)'
;MAYAIDFHAIEQCASTLTENVHTILLLAGMVVLVGDSLTPASGRRSLVRAMGGGFVLGLSALARSVSTAFVPLVGLWRWWWQRDRAGALRAGLIVASAAAAVAPWTIRNAIVTGDFIPVETNGIYNLYDDNTFVEGDRRTRQEALIGAQPTLAARRALALRFALRGIAREPGAFVEKAWRNLLHLIRPDGLHLLLVAEEPMPLWRHAALILLDDAIVLPAVMLFVVFLVAGRPSPVRSLIALWTAYYLLMVVVIFHNEIRYRSTLLPFALAGAAAGWQILATGEGRRWRVRAALAAGGALVALVVMPYVVPAFFALRSLPALKAMEAAVARRDFVEARRDMEAAATADPLAARPWVRAGGAWARVRDPITAYEAYESASQRKPHVWVPIVVRPALLAAAGRADLLPQAIADANAFSWNVDPWLALETAWRELPPPVTDEVRLGDGDYGAARGFSNPFRDHRWSRHRAWLRLRPKTPATAYDVTLWMGSPEPSPLDAPVVTVRVNDMPPTRVTLSRAIAPYRLRVPAPADGVVIVRLDAPTWNRRGEPAEQGIAVSRMAVTPAP
;
A
#
# COMPACT_ATOMS: atom_id res chain seq x y z
N MET A 1 21.33 6.51 4.50
CA MET A 1 20.60 7.25 5.54
C MET A 1 19.26 7.75 5.01
N ALA A 2 19.22 8.63 4.00
CA ALA A 2 17.95 9.12 3.43
C ALA A 2 16.96 8.00 3.04
N TYR A 3 17.43 6.94 2.36
CA TYR A 3 16.58 5.79 2.02
C TYR A 3 16.02 5.04 3.24
N ALA A 4 16.72 5.04 4.38
CA ALA A 4 16.28 4.31 5.56
C ALA A 4 15.20 5.07 6.35
N ILE A 5 15.08 6.39 6.13
CA ILE A 5 14.04 7.23 6.74
C ILE A 5 12.88 7.50 5.76
N ASP A 6 12.99 7.03 4.53
CA ASP A 6 11.94 7.13 3.53
C ASP A 6 10.70 6.36 3.99
N PHE A 7 9.52 6.98 3.94
CA PHE A 7 8.31 6.39 4.53
C PHE A 7 7.94 5.06 3.85
N HIS A 8 8.06 4.98 2.53
CA HIS A 8 7.78 3.76 1.79
C HIS A 8 8.78 2.66 2.13
N ALA A 9 10.06 2.98 2.31
CA ALA A 9 11.04 2.00 2.77
C ALA A 9 10.69 1.46 4.18
N ILE A 10 10.25 2.32 5.10
CA ILE A 10 9.82 1.92 6.46
C ILE A 10 8.59 0.99 6.38
N GLU A 11 7.56 1.40 5.63
CA GLU A 11 6.33 0.63 5.50
C GLU A 11 6.54 -0.72 4.80
N GLN A 12 7.37 -0.74 3.74
CA GLN A 12 7.71 -1.98 3.04
C GLN A 12 8.50 -2.96 3.91
N CYS A 13 9.34 -2.49 4.84
CA CYS A 13 10.04 -3.38 5.78
C CYS A 13 9.09 -4.12 6.73
N ALA A 14 7.89 -3.59 6.98
CA ALA A 14 6.86 -4.25 7.77
C ALA A 14 6.10 -5.32 6.97
N SER A 15 6.38 -5.47 5.67
CA SER A 15 5.72 -6.43 4.77
C SER A 15 6.73 -7.40 4.16
N THR A 16 6.36 -8.67 4.02
CA THR A 16 7.20 -9.69 3.35
C THR A 16 7.15 -9.50 1.83
N LEU A 17 7.82 -8.47 1.34
CA LEU A 17 7.85 -8.08 -0.07
C LEU A 17 9.18 -8.48 -0.73
N THR A 18 9.10 -8.91 -2.00
CA THR A 18 10.29 -9.35 -2.76
C THR A 18 11.23 -8.19 -3.07
N GLU A 19 10.71 -6.96 -3.11
CA GLU A 19 11.43 -5.69 -3.24
C GLU A 19 12.53 -5.54 -2.19
N ASN A 20 12.30 -5.97 -0.95
CA ASN A 20 13.25 -5.80 0.16
C ASN A 20 14.54 -6.61 -0.08
N VAL A 21 14.39 -7.89 -0.45
CA VAL A 21 15.53 -8.77 -0.78
C VAL A 21 16.18 -8.32 -2.08
N HIS A 22 15.37 -8.00 -3.09
CA HIS A 22 15.84 -7.56 -4.40
C HIS A 22 16.74 -6.33 -4.32
N THR A 23 16.31 -5.29 -3.59
CA THR A 23 17.01 -4.00 -3.50
C THR A 23 18.37 -4.14 -2.83
N ILE A 24 18.47 -4.91 -1.75
CA ILE A 24 19.74 -5.16 -1.04
C ILE A 24 20.71 -5.92 -1.95
N LEU A 25 20.26 -6.99 -2.61
CA LEU A 25 21.10 -7.77 -3.53
C LEU A 25 21.52 -6.93 -4.74
N LEU A 26 20.62 -6.14 -5.31
CA LEU A 26 20.92 -5.26 -6.44
C LEU A 26 22.02 -4.26 -6.07
N LEU A 27 21.88 -3.57 -4.94
CA LEU A 27 22.87 -2.63 -4.42
C LEU A 27 24.22 -3.31 -4.15
N ALA A 28 24.22 -4.46 -3.49
CA ALA A 28 25.44 -5.21 -3.21
C ALA A 28 26.17 -5.61 -4.50
N GLY A 29 25.44 -6.12 -5.49
CA GLY A 29 25.98 -6.46 -6.81
C GLY A 29 26.57 -5.24 -7.52
N MET A 30 25.85 -4.12 -7.56
CA MET A 30 26.35 -2.88 -8.18
C MET A 30 27.59 -2.34 -7.47
N VAL A 31 27.62 -2.33 -6.13
CA VAL A 31 28.78 -1.86 -5.35
C VAL A 31 30.02 -2.70 -5.63
N VAL A 32 29.90 -4.02 -5.70
CA VAL A 32 31.03 -4.92 -6.03
C VAL A 32 31.59 -4.60 -7.42
N LEU A 33 30.72 -4.41 -8.41
CA LEU A 33 31.12 -4.16 -9.81
C LEU A 33 31.69 -2.75 -10.01
N VAL A 34 31.15 -1.76 -9.32
CA VAL A 34 31.65 -0.38 -9.33
C VAL A 34 32.98 -0.28 -8.58
N GLY A 35 33.13 -0.96 -7.44
CA GLY A 35 34.37 -0.96 -6.66
C GLY A 35 35.57 -1.46 -7.46
N ASP A 36 35.36 -2.48 -8.30
CA ASP A 36 36.38 -2.98 -9.24
C ASP A 36 36.63 -2.05 -10.45
N SER A 37 35.79 -1.05 -10.68
CA SER A 37 35.98 0.00 -11.69
C SER A 37 36.75 1.20 -11.13
N LEU A 38 36.50 1.54 -9.85
CA LEU A 38 37.17 2.64 -9.16
C LEU A 38 38.56 2.27 -8.68
N THR A 39 38.72 1.03 -8.23
CA THR A 39 39.99 0.46 -7.74
C THR A 39 40.22 -0.86 -8.44
N PRO A 40 40.80 -0.84 -9.66
CA PRO A 40 41.01 -2.05 -10.44
C PRO A 40 41.85 -3.06 -9.64
N ALA A 41 41.26 -4.18 -9.25
CA ALA A 41 42.02 -5.24 -8.63
C ALA A 41 42.84 -5.97 -9.69
N SER A 42 44.09 -6.32 -9.37
CA SER A 42 44.93 -7.10 -10.28
C SER A 42 44.56 -8.60 -10.26
N GLY A 43 44.62 -9.23 -11.44
CA GLY A 43 44.48 -10.68 -11.61
C GLY A 43 43.19 -11.28 -11.03
N ARG A 44 43.37 -12.31 -10.18
CA ARG A 44 42.29 -13.17 -9.65
C ARG A 44 41.21 -12.42 -8.89
N ARG A 45 41.55 -11.37 -8.13
CA ARG A 45 40.57 -10.65 -7.30
C ARG A 45 39.51 -9.93 -8.13
N SER A 46 39.89 -9.35 -9.28
CA SER A 46 38.94 -8.70 -10.19
C SER A 46 37.98 -9.71 -10.84
N LEU A 47 38.48 -10.90 -11.20
CA LEU A 47 37.63 -11.98 -11.73
C LEU A 47 36.62 -12.47 -10.67
N VAL A 48 37.07 -12.66 -9.43
CA VAL A 48 36.19 -13.04 -8.31
C VAL A 48 35.12 -11.98 -8.06
N ARG A 49 35.47 -10.68 -8.12
CA ARG A 49 34.49 -9.59 -8.02
C ARG A 49 33.49 -9.59 -9.18
N ALA A 50 33.93 -9.83 -10.42
CA ALA A 50 33.05 -9.93 -11.57
C ALA A 50 32.05 -11.09 -11.43
N MET A 51 32.53 -12.27 -11.05
CA MET A 51 31.70 -13.45 -10.80
C MET A 51 30.75 -13.23 -9.62
N GLY A 52 31.25 -12.74 -8.49
CA GLY A 52 30.47 -12.48 -7.28
C GLY A 52 29.39 -11.41 -7.52
N GLY A 53 29.74 -10.31 -8.17
CA GLY A 53 28.79 -9.26 -8.55
C GLY A 53 27.73 -9.78 -9.51
N GLY A 54 28.12 -10.54 -10.55
CA GLY A 54 27.18 -11.18 -11.47
C GLY A 54 26.24 -12.17 -10.78
N PHE A 55 26.77 -13.05 -9.94
CA PHE A 55 25.97 -14.02 -9.18
C PHE A 55 24.95 -13.32 -8.26
N VAL A 56 25.37 -12.30 -7.53
CA VAL A 56 24.48 -11.50 -6.65
C VAL A 56 23.41 -10.77 -7.47
N LEU A 57 23.73 -10.24 -8.65
CA LEU A 57 22.73 -9.67 -9.56
C LEU A 57 21.75 -10.75 -10.09
N GLY A 58 22.22 -11.97 -10.33
CA GLY A 58 21.36 -13.11 -10.67
C GLY A 58 20.39 -13.48 -9.54
N LEU A 59 20.86 -13.49 -8.28
CA LEU A 59 19.99 -13.68 -7.11
C LEU A 59 18.98 -12.52 -6.95
N SER A 60 19.41 -11.29 -7.19
CA SER A 60 18.52 -10.13 -7.25
C SER A 60 17.43 -10.31 -8.31
N ALA A 61 17.78 -10.85 -9.48
CA ALA A 61 16.83 -11.15 -10.55
C ALA A 61 15.84 -12.27 -10.19
N LEU A 62 16.24 -13.25 -9.38
CA LEU A 62 15.30 -14.24 -8.83
C LEU A 62 14.30 -13.61 -7.85
N ALA A 63 14.73 -12.63 -7.05
CA ALA A 63 13.83 -11.91 -6.16
C ALA A 63 12.84 -11.04 -6.95
N ARG A 64 13.30 -10.34 -8.00
CA ARG A 64 12.43 -9.64 -8.96
C ARG A 64 12.96 -9.73 -10.39
N SER A 65 12.14 -10.30 -11.27
CA SER A 65 12.42 -10.51 -12.70
C SER A 65 12.78 -9.24 -13.47
N VAL A 66 12.37 -8.07 -12.97
CA VAL A 66 12.66 -6.79 -13.61
C VAL A 66 14.16 -6.56 -13.78
N SER A 67 15.07 -7.13 -12.99
CA SER A 67 16.52 -6.98 -13.22
C SER A 67 17.13 -8.04 -14.15
N THR A 68 16.38 -9.03 -14.62
CA THR A 68 16.93 -10.10 -15.47
C THR A 68 17.57 -9.56 -16.74
N ALA A 69 16.88 -8.67 -17.47
CA ALA A 69 17.43 -8.07 -18.70
C ALA A 69 18.46 -6.95 -18.43
N PHE A 70 18.64 -6.54 -17.17
CA PHE A 70 19.68 -5.59 -16.80
C PHE A 70 21.08 -6.22 -16.77
N VAL A 71 21.19 -7.49 -16.37
CA VAL A 71 22.47 -8.21 -16.26
C VAL A 71 23.33 -8.12 -17.54
N PRO A 72 22.82 -8.46 -18.74
CA PRO A 72 23.63 -8.32 -19.96
C PRO A 72 24.03 -6.86 -20.25
N LEU A 73 23.20 -5.88 -19.88
CA LEU A 73 23.54 -4.46 -20.00
C LEU A 73 24.69 -4.07 -19.08
N VAL A 74 24.76 -4.63 -17.88
CA VAL A 74 25.89 -4.45 -16.95
C VAL A 74 27.17 -5.07 -17.51
N GLY A 75 27.08 -6.25 -18.14
CA GLY A 75 28.20 -6.86 -18.86
C GLY A 75 28.71 -5.94 -19.98
N LEU A 76 27.81 -5.46 -20.84
CA LEU A 76 28.13 -4.52 -21.92
C LEU A 76 28.74 -3.22 -21.38
N TRP A 77 28.19 -2.67 -20.31
CA TRP A 77 28.73 -1.51 -19.61
C TRP A 77 30.15 -1.74 -19.10
N ARG A 78 30.42 -2.90 -18.49
CA ARG A 78 31.75 -3.25 -17.97
C ARG A 78 32.77 -3.33 -19.10
N TRP A 79 32.41 -3.95 -20.21
CA TRP A 79 33.28 -4.00 -21.39
C TRP A 79 33.49 -2.60 -21.99
N TRP A 80 32.45 -1.77 -22.08
CA TRP A 80 32.53 -0.42 -22.63
C TRP A 80 33.55 0.48 -21.90
N TRP A 81 33.73 0.32 -20.60
CA TRP A 81 34.67 1.12 -19.81
C TRP A 81 36.13 0.69 -19.91
N GLN A 82 36.41 -0.56 -20.32
CA GLN A 82 37.78 -1.08 -20.41
C GLN A 82 38.24 -1.28 -21.86
N ARG A 83 37.29 -1.65 -22.75
CA ARG A 83 37.49 -1.89 -24.19
C ARG A 83 38.66 -2.81 -24.54
N ASP A 84 38.99 -3.73 -23.65
CA ASP A 84 40.07 -4.70 -23.80
C ASP A 84 39.56 -6.14 -23.61
N ARG A 85 40.43 -7.12 -23.88
CA ARG A 85 40.11 -8.55 -23.73
C ARG A 85 39.75 -8.91 -22.28
N ALA A 86 40.40 -8.29 -21.31
CA ALA A 86 40.14 -8.54 -19.90
C ALA A 86 38.75 -8.02 -19.48
N GLY A 87 38.31 -6.87 -20.01
CA GLY A 87 36.97 -6.33 -19.83
C GLY A 87 35.89 -7.19 -20.49
N ALA A 88 36.16 -7.72 -21.68
CA ALA A 88 35.26 -8.68 -22.34
C ALA A 88 35.12 -9.98 -21.53
N LEU A 89 36.22 -10.52 -21.01
CA LEU A 89 36.20 -11.69 -20.12
C LEU A 89 35.36 -11.41 -18.86
N ARG A 90 35.58 -10.27 -18.19
CA ARG A 90 34.81 -9.88 -17.00
C ARG A 90 33.33 -9.71 -17.31
N ALA A 91 32.99 -9.10 -18.44
CA ALA A 91 31.60 -8.98 -18.91
C ALA A 91 30.95 -10.37 -19.09
N GLY A 92 31.67 -11.30 -19.74
CA GLY A 92 31.24 -12.68 -19.89
C GLY A 92 31.04 -13.38 -18.54
N LEU A 93 31.96 -13.19 -17.59
CA LEU A 93 31.86 -13.77 -16.25
C LEU A 93 30.66 -13.21 -15.46
N ILE A 94 30.36 -11.91 -15.57
CA ILE A 94 29.18 -11.31 -14.93
C ILE A 94 27.90 -12.01 -15.44
N VAL A 95 27.76 -12.12 -16.76
CA VAL A 95 26.58 -12.74 -17.38
C VAL A 95 26.50 -14.23 -17.06
N ALA A 96 27.61 -14.96 -17.16
CA ALA A 96 27.66 -16.39 -16.88
C ALA A 96 27.35 -16.71 -15.41
N SER A 97 27.90 -15.94 -14.45
CA SER A 97 27.62 -16.15 -13.03
C SER A 97 26.18 -15.78 -12.66
N ALA A 98 25.61 -14.73 -13.26
CA ALA A 98 24.19 -14.42 -13.09
C ALA A 98 23.30 -15.52 -13.66
N ALA A 99 23.62 -16.04 -14.85
CA ALA A 99 22.91 -17.15 -15.46
C ALA A 99 22.99 -18.41 -14.59
N ALA A 100 24.15 -18.69 -13.98
CA ALA A 100 24.31 -19.81 -13.06
C ALA A 100 23.42 -19.69 -11.81
N ALA A 101 23.23 -18.47 -11.29
CA ALA A 101 22.31 -18.24 -10.17
C ALA A 101 20.84 -18.50 -10.57
N VAL A 102 20.44 -18.09 -11.77
CA VAL A 102 19.06 -18.17 -12.25
C VAL A 102 18.71 -19.56 -12.83
N ALA A 103 19.70 -20.28 -13.36
CA ALA A 103 19.53 -21.52 -14.10
C ALA A 103 18.70 -22.61 -13.38
N PRO A 104 18.89 -22.90 -12.07
CA PRO A 104 18.09 -23.92 -11.39
C PRO A 104 16.59 -23.63 -11.47
N TRP A 105 16.22 -22.36 -11.32
CA TRP A 105 14.82 -21.94 -11.41
C TRP A 105 14.30 -21.94 -12.85
N THR A 106 15.11 -21.51 -13.81
CA THR A 106 14.77 -21.60 -15.25
C THR A 106 14.53 -23.03 -15.69
N ILE A 107 15.40 -23.97 -15.28
CA ILE A 107 15.26 -25.41 -15.59
C ILE A 107 13.96 -25.94 -14.99
N ARG A 108 13.68 -25.63 -13.71
CA ARG A 108 12.42 -26.00 -13.07
C ARG A 108 11.22 -25.47 -13.84
N ASN A 109 11.25 -24.21 -14.27
CA ASN A 109 10.16 -23.62 -15.03
C ASN A 109 9.98 -24.29 -16.39
N ALA A 110 11.07 -24.59 -17.10
CA ALA A 110 11.01 -25.30 -18.37
C ALA A 110 10.37 -26.68 -18.23
N ILE A 111 10.74 -27.44 -17.20
CA ILE A 111 10.17 -28.76 -16.93
C ILE A 111 8.68 -28.67 -16.55
N VAL A 112 8.33 -27.75 -15.65
CA VAL A 112 6.95 -27.66 -15.11
C VAL A 112 5.97 -27.04 -16.10
N THR A 113 6.41 -26.04 -16.86
CA THR A 113 5.52 -25.27 -17.76
C THR A 113 5.59 -25.70 -19.21
N GLY A 114 6.64 -26.45 -19.60
CA GLY A 114 6.93 -26.76 -21.00
C GLY A 114 7.38 -25.55 -21.82
N ASP A 115 7.80 -24.46 -21.18
CA ASP A 115 8.18 -23.19 -21.81
C ASP A 115 9.48 -22.62 -21.21
N PHE A 116 10.28 -21.91 -22.01
CA PHE A 116 11.49 -21.27 -21.52
C PHE A 116 11.14 -19.97 -20.77
N ILE A 117 11.13 -20.04 -19.44
CA ILE A 117 10.78 -18.94 -18.55
C ILE A 117 11.96 -18.69 -17.59
N PRO A 118 12.82 -17.68 -17.85
CA PRO A 118 14.02 -17.44 -17.06
C PRO A 118 13.76 -17.30 -15.56
N VAL A 119 12.80 -16.45 -15.20
CA VAL A 119 12.47 -16.15 -13.80
C VAL A 119 10.97 -16.25 -13.55
N GLU A 120 10.17 -15.38 -14.18
CA GLU A 120 8.78 -15.16 -13.79
C GLU A 120 7.76 -15.63 -14.83
N THR A 121 6.79 -16.42 -14.38
CA THR A 121 5.68 -16.96 -15.19
C THR A 121 4.59 -15.94 -15.49
N ASN A 122 4.45 -14.91 -14.65
CA ASN A 122 3.38 -13.91 -14.73
C ASN A 122 3.72 -12.67 -15.55
N GLY A 123 4.99 -12.41 -15.86
CA GLY A 123 5.41 -11.19 -16.55
C GLY A 123 4.70 -10.95 -17.89
N ILE A 124 4.36 -12.00 -18.66
CA ILE A 124 3.62 -11.85 -19.92
C ILE A 124 2.15 -11.47 -19.67
N TYR A 125 1.53 -11.95 -18.59
CA TYR A 125 0.16 -11.54 -18.26
C TYR A 125 0.12 -10.09 -17.80
N ASN A 126 1.12 -9.63 -17.03
CA ASN A 126 1.26 -8.21 -16.71
C ASN A 126 1.42 -7.37 -17.99
N LEU A 127 2.28 -7.81 -18.92
CA LEU A 127 2.43 -7.14 -20.22
C LEU A 127 1.11 -7.08 -20.98
N TYR A 128 0.32 -8.15 -20.96
CA TYR A 128 -1.00 -8.20 -21.59
C TYR A 128 -1.99 -7.23 -20.94
N ASP A 129 -2.14 -7.30 -19.62
CA ASP A 129 -3.05 -6.43 -18.87
C ASP A 129 -2.74 -4.95 -19.09
N ASP A 130 -1.45 -4.61 -19.19
CA ASP A 130 -0.98 -3.23 -19.33
C ASP A 130 -1.04 -2.68 -20.76
N ASN A 131 -1.18 -3.54 -21.77
CA ASN A 131 -0.97 -3.14 -23.17
C ASN A 131 -1.99 -3.68 -24.17
N THR A 132 -3.03 -4.38 -23.71
CA THR A 132 -4.09 -4.85 -24.60
C THR A 132 -5.05 -3.72 -25.04
N PHE A 133 -5.19 -2.67 -24.21
CA PHE A 133 -6.07 -1.50 -24.44
C PHE A 133 -7.50 -1.87 -24.84
N VAL A 134 -8.06 -2.90 -24.20
CA VAL A 134 -9.46 -3.30 -24.38
C VAL A 134 -10.17 -3.38 -23.03
N GLU A 135 -11.45 -3.02 -23.03
CA GLU A 135 -12.31 -3.03 -21.84
C GLU A 135 -13.62 -3.80 -22.08
N GLY A 136 -14.40 -3.99 -21.01
CA GLY A 136 -15.71 -4.64 -21.02
C GLY A 136 -15.70 -6.03 -21.65
N ASP A 137 -16.76 -6.36 -22.40
CA ASP A 137 -16.96 -7.67 -23.04
C ASP A 137 -15.79 -8.13 -23.92
N ARG A 138 -15.03 -7.18 -24.46
CA ARG A 138 -13.87 -7.52 -25.30
C ARG A 138 -12.72 -8.05 -24.45
N ARG A 139 -12.46 -7.45 -23.30
CA ARG A 139 -11.48 -7.94 -22.33
C ARG A 139 -11.87 -9.30 -21.79
N THR A 140 -13.12 -9.46 -21.36
CA THR A 140 -13.65 -10.74 -20.86
C THR A 140 -13.51 -11.85 -21.90
N ARG A 141 -13.80 -11.55 -23.18
CA ARG A 141 -13.59 -12.52 -24.28
C ARG A 141 -12.13 -12.89 -24.48
N GLN A 142 -11.20 -11.93 -24.42
CA GLN A 142 -9.77 -12.23 -24.54
C GLN A 142 -9.28 -13.10 -23.37
N GLU A 143 -9.68 -12.78 -22.14
CA GLU A 143 -9.36 -13.56 -20.95
C GLU A 143 -9.91 -15.00 -21.04
N ALA A 144 -11.15 -15.16 -21.53
CA ALA A 144 -11.73 -16.47 -21.79
C ALA A 144 -10.93 -17.25 -22.86
N LEU A 145 -10.52 -16.60 -23.96
CA LEU A 145 -9.71 -17.22 -25.00
C LEU A 145 -8.32 -17.63 -24.51
N ILE A 146 -7.70 -16.81 -23.67
CA ILE A 146 -6.44 -17.15 -22.98
C ILE A 146 -6.69 -18.35 -22.08
N GLY A 147 -7.69 -18.32 -21.20
CA GLY A 147 -8.01 -19.41 -20.28
C GLY A 147 -8.29 -20.74 -20.98
N ALA A 148 -8.92 -20.69 -22.16
CA ALA A 148 -9.26 -21.85 -22.98
C ALA A 148 -8.04 -22.52 -23.65
N GLN A 149 -6.86 -21.91 -23.66
CA GLN A 149 -5.69 -22.56 -24.27
C GLN A 149 -5.25 -23.79 -23.45
N PRO A 150 -4.86 -24.89 -24.14
CA PRO A 150 -4.61 -26.19 -23.51
C PRO A 150 -3.33 -26.24 -22.67
N THR A 151 -2.34 -25.39 -22.98
CA THR A 151 -1.04 -25.38 -22.28
C THR A 151 -0.69 -23.99 -21.78
N LEU A 152 0.09 -23.90 -20.70
CA LEU A 152 0.57 -22.61 -20.17
C LEU A 152 1.38 -21.82 -21.21
N ALA A 153 2.18 -22.52 -22.02
CA ALA A 153 2.91 -21.93 -23.14
C ALA A 153 1.97 -21.28 -24.16
N ALA A 154 0.88 -21.96 -24.54
CA ALA A 154 -0.12 -21.42 -25.47
C ALA A 154 -0.88 -20.23 -24.86
N ARG A 155 -1.22 -20.27 -23.57
CA ARG A 155 -1.83 -19.13 -22.84
C ARG A 155 -0.94 -17.89 -22.92
N ARG A 156 0.36 -18.04 -22.61
CA ARG A 156 1.36 -16.97 -22.67
C ARG A 156 1.55 -16.44 -24.07
N ALA A 157 1.69 -17.32 -25.07
CA ALA A 157 1.83 -16.91 -26.46
C ALA A 157 0.62 -16.10 -26.95
N LEU A 158 -0.60 -16.49 -26.57
CA LEU A 158 -1.80 -15.74 -26.91
C LEU A 158 -1.88 -14.39 -26.18
N ALA A 159 -1.57 -14.35 -24.89
CA ALA A 159 -1.51 -13.12 -24.11
C ALA A 159 -0.50 -12.12 -24.71
N LEU A 160 0.70 -12.57 -25.05
CA LEU A 160 1.71 -11.75 -25.74
C LEU A 160 1.21 -11.22 -27.09
N ARG A 161 0.53 -12.07 -27.88
CA ARG A 161 -0.08 -11.64 -29.15
C ARG A 161 -1.12 -10.55 -28.95
N PHE A 162 -1.98 -10.66 -27.94
CA PHE A 162 -2.96 -9.62 -27.63
C PHE A 162 -2.28 -8.33 -27.15
N ALA A 163 -1.27 -8.41 -26.29
CA ALA A 163 -0.49 -7.24 -25.85
C ALA A 163 0.12 -6.50 -27.05
N LEU A 164 0.85 -7.20 -27.91
CA LEU A 164 1.50 -6.61 -29.09
C LEU A 164 0.47 -6.05 -30.08
N ARG A 165 -0.66 -6.73 -30.25
CA ARG A 165 -1.75 -6.25 -31.10
C ARG A 165 -2.44 -5.01 -30.54
N GLY A 166 -2.55 -4.89 -29.21
CA GLY A 166 -3.05 -3.69 -28.54
C GLY A 166 -2.14 -2.50 -28.82
N ILE A 167 -0.83 -2.63 -28.56
CA ILE A 167 0.17 -1.58 -28.86
C ILE A 167 0.13 -1.17 -30.33
N ALA A 168 0.08 -2.13 -31.26
CA ALA A 168 0.08 -1.85 -32.68
C ALA A 168 -1.21 -1.14 -33.16
N ARG A 169 -2.34 -1.38 -32.50
CA ARG A 169 -3.63 -0.76 -32.83
C ARG A 169 -3.80 0.60 -32.20
N GLU A 170 -3.26 0.80 -30.99
CA GLU A 170 -3.43 2.00 -30.20
C GLU A 170 -2.08 2.56 -29.70
N PRO A 171 -1.18 2.96 -30.62
CA PRO A 171 0.13 3.48 -30.24
C PRO A 171 0.03 4.77 -29.40
N GLY A 172 -1.03 5.56 -29.61
CA GLY A 172 -1.32 6.74 -28.80
C GLY A 172 -1.60 6.39 -27.34
N ALA A 173 -2.44 5.38 -27.09
CA ALA A 173 -2.76 4.91 -25.74
C ALA A 173 -1.51 4.35 -25.03
N PHE A 174 -0.61 3.70 -25.77
CA PHE A 174 0.67 3.23 -25.24
C PHE A 174 1.59 4.38 -24.78
N VAL A 175 1.72 5.44 -25.58
CA VAL A 175 2.50 6.64 -25.20
C VAL A 175 1.84 7.37 -24.03
N GLU A 176 0.52 7.51 -24.04
CA GLU A 176 -0.24 8.14 -22.97
C GLU A 176 -0.10 7.36 -21.65
N LYS A 177 -0.17 6.02 -21.71
CA LYS A 177 0.12 5.14 -20.56
C LYS A 177 1.52 5.40 -20.02
N ALA A 178 2.54 5.43 -20.88
CA ALA A 178 3.91 5.70 -20.44
C ALA A 178 4.04 7.08 -19.78
N TRP A 179 3.36 8.10 -20.30
CA TRP A 179 3.34 9.42 -19.67
C TRP A 179 2.64 9.41 -18.31
N ARG A 180 1.46 8.78 -18.19
CA ARG A 180 0.74 8.65 -16.92
C ARG A 180 1.55 7.87 -15.89
N ASN A 181 2.18 6.77 -16.30
CA ASN A 181 3.07 5.99 -15.45
C ASN A 181 4.25 6.84 -14.98
N LEU A 182 4.88 7.62 -15.86
CA LEU A 182 5.98 8.49 -15.46
C LEU A 182 5.52 9.44 -14.36
N LEU A 183 4.41 10.17 -14.59
CA LEU A 183 3.86 11.09 -13.61
C LEU A 183 3.47 10.40 -12.30
N HIS A 184 2.90 9.20 -12.35
CA HIS A 184 2.59 8.39 -11.18
C HIS A 184 3.85 8.00 -10.39
N LEU A 185 4.94 7.64 -11.07
CA LEU A 185 6.20 7.23 -10.43
C LEU A 185 6.87 8.36 -9.65
N ILE A 186 6.74 9.62 -10.09
CA ILE A 186 7.37 10.78 -9.42
C ILE A 186 6.37 11.66 -8.66
N ARG A 187 5.11 11.24 -8.57
CA ARG A 187 4.02 11.92 -7.88
C ARG A 187 4.34 12.12 -6.39
N PRO A 188 4.15 13.30 -5.78
CA PRO A 188 4.17 13.42 -4.33
C PRO A 188 2.98 12.66 -3.74
N ASP A 189 3.23 11.50 -3.13
CA ASP A 189 2.15 10.62 -2.71
C ASP A 189 1.46 11.12 -1.44
N GLY A 190 2.19 11.78 -0.54
CA GLY A 190 1.60 12.41 0.64
C GLY A 190 0.58 13.49 0.26
N LEU A 191 0.93 14.38 -0.68
CA LEU A 191 0.01 15.37 -1.23
C LEU A 191 -1.14 14.72 -2.02
N HIS A 192 -0.87 13.66 -2.78
CA HIS A 192 -1.90 12.97 -3.53
C HIS A 192 -2.96 12.35 -2.62
N LEU A 193 -2.52 11.59 -1.63
CA LEU A 193 -3.40 10.94 -0.65
C LEU A 193 -4.18 11.97 0.17
N LEU A 194 -3.54 13.09 0.54
CA LEU A 194 -4.20 14.14 1.31
C LEU A 194 -5.23 14.94 0.50
N LEU A 195 -4.89 15.38 -0.72
CA LEU A 195 -5.63 16.42 -1.45
C LEU A 195 -6.46 15.89 -2.62
N VAL A 196 -6.07 14.77 -3.23
CA VAL A 196 -6.74 14.23 -4.41
C VAL A 196 -7.52 12.98 -4.07
N ALA A 197 -6.87 11.95 -3.52
CA ALA A 197 -7.56 10.73 -3.10
C ALA A 197 -8.39 10.92 -1.82
N GLU A 198 -7.97 11.86 -0.96
CA GLU A 198 -8.58 12.13 0.35
C GLU A 198 -8.70 10.87 1.22
N GLU A 199 -7.63 10.07 1.25
CA GLU A 199 -7.64 8.79 1.95
C GLU A 199 -7.70 9.01 3.48
N PRO A 200 -8.58 8.31 4.21
CA PRO A 200 -8.88 8.59 5.63
C PRO A 200 -7.81 8.06 6.61
N MET A 201 -6.54 8.41 6.42
CA MET A 201 -5.46 7.98 7.31
C MET A 201 -5.28 8.87 8.56
N PRO A 202 -4.72 8.34 9.66
CA PRO A 202 -4.33 9.15 10.81
C PRO A 202 -3.43 10.34 10.42
N LEU A 203 -3.54 11.46 11.14
CA LEU A 203 -2.78 12.68 10.83
C LEU A 203 -1.25 12.45 10.83
N TRP A 204 -0.75 11.66 11.78
CA TRP A 204 0.69 11.36 11.85
C TRP A 204 1.18 10.61 10.61
N ARG A 205 0.34 9.77 9.99
CA ARG A 205 0.70 9.00 8.78
C ARG A 205 0.75 9.91 7.56
N HIS A 206 -0.22 10.81 7.40
CA HIS A 206 -0.16 11.85 6.37
C HIS A 206 1.07 12.75 6.54
N ALA A 207 1.35 13.19 7.77
CA ALA A 207 2.54 13.99 8.06
C ALA A 207 3.82 13.23 7.72
N ALA A 208 3.90 11.93 8.05
CA ALA A 208 5.03 11.09 7.71
C ALA A 208 5.20 10.95 6.19
N LEU A 209 4.13 10.70 5.42
CA LEU A 209 4.20 10.67 3.95
C LEU A 209 4.72 12.00 3.37
N ILE A 210 4.23 13.15 3.85
CA ILE A 210 4.67 14.45 3.34
C ILE A 210 6.14 14.72 3.72
N LEU A 211 6.53 14.49 4.97
CA LEU A 211 7.85 14.84 5.49
C LEU A 211 8.94 13.82 5.11
N LEU A 212 8.57 12.55 4.99
CA LEU A 212 9.50 11.44 4.81
C LEU A 212 9.38 10.76 3.43
N ASP A 213 8.41 11.13 2.58
CA ASP A 213 8.39 10.73 1.15
C ASP A 213 8.49 11.98 0.27
N ASP A 214 7.47 12.84 0.24
CA ASP A 214 7.41 13.98 -0.69
C ASP A 214 8.61 14.94 -0.54
N ALA A 215 8.93 15.31 0.70
CA ALA A 215 10.05 16.20 1.00
C ALA A 215 11.43 15.58 0.70
N ILE A 216 11.52 14.26 0.52
CA ILE A 216 12.74 13.56 0.11
C ILE A 216 12.77 13.43 -1.43
N VAL A 217 11.68 12.94 -2.02
CA VAL A 217 11.58 12.63 -3.45
C VAL A 217 11.69 13.89 -4.31
N LEU A 218 10.98 14.97 -3.97
CA LEU A 218 10.95 16.17 -4.81
C LEU A 218 12.34 16.83 -4.96
N PRO A 219 13.11 17.09 -3.87
CA PRO A 219 14.48 17.58 -4.01
C PRO A 219 15.41 16.54 -4.65
N ALA A 220 15.22 15.24 -4.36
CA ALA A 220 16.03 14.18 -4.94
C ALA A 220 15.90 14.15 -6.47
N VAL A 221 14.70 14.31 -7.03
CA VAL A 221 14.48 14.41 -8.49
C VAL A 221 15.30 15.55 -9.08
N MET A 222 15.19 16.77 -8.53
CA MET A 222 15.92 17.93 -9.03
C MET A 222 17.44 17.73 -8.97
N LEU A 223 17.96 17.29 -7.82
CA LEU A 223 19.39 17.05 -7.62
C LEU A 223 19.91 15.88 -8.47
N PHE A 224 19.09 14.87 -8.70
CA PHE A 224 19.42 13.76 -9.58
C PHE A 224 19.56 14.21 -11.04
N VAL A 225 18.73 15.15 -11.52
CA VAL A 225 18.92 15.77 -12.85
C VAL A 225 20.25 16.53 -12.90
N VAL A 226 20.63 17.25 -11.84
CA VAL A 226 21.95 17.92 -11.76
C VAL A 226 23.08 16.90 -11.90
N PHE A 227 23.01 15.78 -11.19
CA PHE A 227 23.97 14.69 -11.32
C PHE A 227 24.05 14.12 -12.74
N LEU A 228 22.90 13.86 -13.37
CA LEU A 228 22.85 13.30 -14.71
C LEU A 228 23.32 14.26 -15.80
N VAL A 229 23.16 15.58 -15.65
CA VAL A 229 23.47 16.56 -16.70
C VAL A 229 24.82 17.24 -16.48
N ALA A 230 25.11 17.66 -15.25
CA ALA A 230 26.29 18.43 -14.89
C ALA A 230 27.46 17.60 -14.37
N GLY A 231 27.21 16.35 -13.94
CA GLY A 231 28.26 15.46 -13.42
C GLY A 231 29.40 15.20 -14.42
N ARG A 232 30.56 14.83 -13.89
CA ARG A 232 31.66 14.29 -14.71
C ARG A 232 31.35 12.85 -15.13
N PRO A 233 31.73 12.39 -16.34
CA PRO A 233 31.58 10.99 -16.70
C PRO A 233 32.37 10.10 -15.74
N SER A 234 31.74 9.08 -15.18
CA SER A 234 32.38 8.11 -14.29
C SER A 234 31.71 6.74 -14.42
N PRO A 235 32.38 5.65 -14.02
CA PRO A 235 31.76 4.33 -13.97
C PRO A 235 30.49 4.34 -13.11
N VAL A 236 30.54 4.97 -11.93
CA VAL A 236 29.40 5.10 -11.00
C VAL A 236 28.21 5.78 -11.70
N ARG A 237 28.44 6.94 -12.33
CA ARG A 237 27.36 7.70 -12.97
C ARG A 237 26.77 6.96 -14.16
N SER A 238 27.60 6.38 -14.99
CA SER A 238 27.12 5.61 -16.15
C SER A 238 26.31 4.38 -15.73
N LEU A 239 26.68 3.69 -14.66
CA LEU A 239 25.91 2.54 -14.16
C LEU A 239 24.58 2.98 -13.53
N ILE A 240 24.57 4.04 -12.70
CA ILE A 240 23.33 4.59 -12.13
C ILE A 240 22.40 5.09 -13.23
N ALA A 241 22.92 5.79 -14.23
CA ALA A 241 22.15 6.26 -15.37
C ALA A 241 21.60 5.08 -16.19
N LEU A 242 22.40 4.03 -16.42
CA LEU A 242 21.98 2.83 -17.13
C LEU A 242 20.87 2.10 -16.39
N TRP A 243 21.01 1.90 -15.06
CA TRP A 243 19.97 1.30 -14.23
C TRP A 243 18.69 2.13 -14.27
N THR A 244 18.81 3.45 -14.11
CA THR A 244 17.65 4.35 -14.11
C THR A 244 16.93 4.30 -15.45
N ALA A 245 17.66 4.42 -16.57
CA ALA A 245 17.07 4.36 -17.90
C ALA A 245 16.40 3.01 -18.18
N TYR A 246 17.07 1.91 -17.82
CA TYR A 246 16.52 0.56 -17.95
C TYR A 246 15.26 0.37 -17.09
N TYR A 247 15.31 0.77 -15.82
CA TYR A 247 14.21 0.58 -14.88
C TYR A 247 13.00 1.42 -15.27
N LEU A 248 13.22 2.68 -15.68
CA LEU A 248 12.16 3.51 -16.24
C LEU A 248 11.59 2.91 -17.52
N LEU A 249 12.41 2.38 -18.44
CA LEU A 249 11.90 1.67 -19.62
C LEU A 249 10.98 0.50 -19.21
N MET A 250 11.40 -0.33 -18.26
CA MET A 250 10.60 -1.48 -17.82
C MET A 250 9.30 -1.03 -17.13
N VAL A 251 9.39 -0.16 -16.14
CA VAL A 251 8.29 0.15 -15.21
C VAL A 251 7.38 1.27 -15.72
N VAL A 252 7.88 2.17 -16.55
CA VAL A 252 7.09 3.26 -17.12
C VAL A 252 6.52 2.87 -18.48
N VAL A 253 7.35 2.29 -19.36
CA VAL A 253 6.98 2.07 -20.76
C VAL A 253 6.37 0.69 -20.97
N ILE A 254 7.07 -0.36 -20.53
CA ILE A 254 6.67 -1.74 -20.85
C ILE A 254 5.52 -2.21 -19.95
N PHE A 255 5.69 -2.08 -18.63
CA PHE A 255 4.72 -2.48 -17.61
C PHE A 255 4.00 -1.28 -17.00
N HIS A 256 3.03 -1.55 -16.12
CA HIS A 256 2.47 -0.56 -15.21
C HIS A 256 3.43 -0.29 -14.05
N ASN A 257 3.12 0.79 -13.34
CA ASN A 257 3.78 1.07 -12.09
C ASN A 257 2.84 1.34 -10.94
N GLU A 258 3.32 0.94 -9.78
CA GLU A 258 2.77 1.26 -8.48
C GLU A 258 3.81 2.10 -7.74
N ILE A 259 3.37 2.92 -6.79
CA ILE A 259 4.28 3.78 -6.02
C ILE A 259 5.34 2.99 -5.28
N ARG A 260 4.99 1.78 -4.82
CA ARG A 260 5.95 0.85 -4.20
C ARG A 260 7.17 0.53 -5.08
N TYR A 261 7.07 0.64 -6.41
CA TYR A 261 8.19 0.37 -7.32
C TYR A 261 9.28 1.45 -7.26
N ARG A 262 9.03 2.58 -6.60
CA ARG A 262 10.09 3.54 -6.26
C ARG A 262 11.20 2.90 -5.45
N SER A 263 10.91 1.93 -4.58
CA SER A 263 11.89 1.39 -3.62
C SER A 263 13.12 0.79 -4.29
N THR A 264 12.98 0.25 -5.50
CA THR A 264 14.12 -0.31 -6.24
C THR A 264 14.97 0.78 -6.94
N LEU A 265 14.36 1.91 -7.32
CA LEU A 265 15.06 3.01 -7.97
C LEU A 265 15.63 4.03 -6.97
N LEU A 266 14.92 4.26 -5.87
CA LEU A 266 15.15 5.35 -4.93
C LEU A 266 16.57 5.33 -4.30
N PRO A 267 17.17 4.19 -3.91
CA PRO A 267 18.55 4.17 -3.44
C PRO A 267 19.54 4.76 -4.45
N PHE A 268 19.35 4.48 -5.73
CA PHE A 268 20.20 4.99 -6.81
C PHE A 268 19.90 6.45 -7.13
N ALA A 269 18.63 6.83 -7.10
CA ALA A 269 18.21 8.23 -7.26
C ALA A 269 18.79 9.09 -6.14
N LEU A 270 18.76 8.62 -4.88
CA LEU A 270 19.33 9.32 -3.73
C LEU A 270 20.86 9.38 -3.78
N ALA A 271 21.53 8.31 -4.21
CA ALA A 271 22.98 8.32 -4.41
C ALA A 271 23.38 9.34 -5.50
N GLY A 272 22.64 9.39 -6.61
CA GLY A 272 22.83 10.41 -7.63
C GLY A 272 22.49 11.81 -7.13
N ALA A 273 21.40 11.98 -6.38
CA ALA A 273 21.02 13.27 -5.78
C ALA A 273 22.10 13.80 -4.83
N ALA A 274 22.71 12.94 -4.01
CA ALA A 274 23.83 13.32 -3.14
C ALA A 274 25.05 13.81 -3.95
N ALA A 275 25.37 13.15 -5.06
CA ALA A 275 26.42 13.61 -5.98
C ALA A 275 26.02 14.91 -6.71
N GLY A 276 24.74 15.08 -7.04
CA GLY A 276 24.19 16.32 -7.59
C GLY A 276 24.32 17.50 -6.62
N TRP A 277 24.02 17.27 -5.35
CA TRP A 277 24.26 18.23 -4.28
C TRP A 277 25.74 18.58 -4.14
N GLN A 278 26.63 17.58 -4.17
CA GLN A 278 28.07 17.81 -4.10
C GLN A 278 28.55 18.73 -5.24
N ILE A 279 28.06 18.51 -6.47
CA ILE A 279 28.37 19.38 -7.63
C ILE A 279 27.96 20.84 -7.36
N LEU A 280 26.78 21.06 -6.78
CA LEU A 280 26.32 22.41 -6.43
C LEU A 280 27.17 23.02 -5.31
N ALA A 281 27.48 22.24 -4.27
CA ALA A 281 28.21 22.69 -3.09
C ALA A 281 29.66 23.04 -3.39
N THR A 282 30.33 22.26 -4.25
CA THR A 282 31.73 22.52 -4.63
C THR A 282 31.87 23.45 -5.83
N GLY A 283 30.76 23.81 -6.50
CA GLY A 283 30.79 24.58 -7.74
C GLY A 283 31.45 23.83 -8.91
N GLU A 284 31.52 22.50 -8.84
CA GLU A 284 32.06 21.67 -9.91
C GLU A 284 31.13 21.65 -11.13
N GLY A 285 31.72 21.48 -12.32
CA GLY A 285 30.97 21.37 -13.58
C GLY A 285 30.78 22.69 -14.33
N ARG A 286 30.21 22.60 -15.53
CA ARG A 286 29.99 23.77 -16.39
C ARG A 286 28.74 24.53 -15.92
N ARG A 287 28.87 25.81 -15.58
CA ARG A 287 27.78 26.66 -15.04
C ARG A 287 26.47 26.57 -15.84
N TRP A 288 26.53 26.58 -17.17
CA TRP A 288 25.34 26.48 -18.01
C TRP A 288 24.63 25.12 -17.89
N ARG A 289 25.37 24.02 -17.72
CA ARG A 289 24.79 22.68 -17.52
C ARG A 289 24.09 22.57 -16.18
N VAL A 290 24.69 23.13 -15.14
CA VAL A 290 24.09 23.21 -13.80
C VAL A 290 22.78 24.01 -13.86
N ARG A 291 22.79 25.20 -14.47
CA ARG A 291 21.58 26.02 -14.64
C ARG A 291 20.50 25.31 -15.45
N ALA A 292 20.86 24.71 -16.58
CA ALA A 292 19.92 23.94 -17.41
C ALA A 292 19.34 22.75 -16.63
N ALA A 293 20.16 22.05 -15.85
CA ALA A 293 19.71 20.92 -15.04
C ALA A 293 18.77 21.34 -13.90
N LEU A 294 19.07 22.45 -13.22
CA LEU A 294 18.19 23.03 -12.20
C LEU A 294 16.87 23.50 -12.80
N ALA A 295 16.90 24.14 -13.97
CA ALA A 295 15.69 24.55 -14.67
C ALA A 295 14.84 23.34 -15.08
N ALA A 296 15.47 22.29 -15.66
CA ALA A 296 14.77 21.07 -16.06
C ALA A 296 14.21 20.28 -14.86
N GLY A 297 15.02 20.11 -13.81
CA GLY A 297 14.60 19.45 -12.58
C GLY A 297 13.51 20.22 -11.85
N GLY A 298 13.63 21.55 -11.77
CA GLY A 298 12.62 22.43 -11.19
C GLY A 298 11.31 22.43 -12.00
N ALA A 299 11.39 22.41 -13.32
CA ALA A 299 10.20 22.27 -14.18
C ALA A 299 9.50 20.93 -13.98
N LEU A 300 10.26 19.82 -13.84
CA LEU A 300 9.69 18.51 -13.55
C LEU A 300 9.01 18.46 -12.18
N VAL A 301 9.64 19.04 -11.15
CA VAL A 301 9.03 19.18 -9.81
C VAL A 301 7.77 20.03 -9.87
N ALA A 302 7.81 21.17 -10.57
CA ALA A 302 6.64 22.03 -10.74
C ALA A 302 5.50 21.30 -11.46
N LEU A 303 5.80 20.53 -12.50
CA LEU A 303 4.82 19.73 -13.24
C LEU A 303 4.10 18.72 -12.34
N VAL A 304 4.82 18.04 -11.45
CA VAL A 304 4.20 17.06 -10.54
C VAL A 304 3.50 17.70 -9.34
N VAL A 305 3.93 18.89 -8.91
CA VAL A 305 3.31 19.58 -7.76
C VAL A 305 2.08 20.40 -8.18
N MET A 306 2.06 20.94 -9.40
CA MET A 306 1.01 21.83 -9.90
C MET A 306 -0.42 21.28 -9.73
N PRO A 307 -0.71 19.99 -9.99
CA PRO A 307 -2.05 19.41 -9.78
C PRO A 307 -2.59 19.54 -8.35
N TYR A 308 -1.73 19.79 -7.36
CA TYR A 308 -2.10 19.90 -5.95
C TYR A 308 -2.31 21.34 -5.48
N VAL A 309 -1.89 22.35 -6.24
CA VAL A 309 -1.97 23.76 -5.83
C VAL A 309 -3.43 24.20 -5.68
N VAL A 310 -4.26 23.89 -6.68
CA VAL A 310 -5.69 24.26 -6.67
C VAL A 310 -6.46 23.49 -5.59
N PRO A 311 -6.36 22.14 -5.49
CA PRO A 311 -6.94 21.40 -4.36
C PRO A 311 -6.47 21.90 -2.99
N ALA A 312 -5.18 22.22 -2.83
CA ALA A 312 -4.66 22.76 -1.57
C ALA A 312 -5.31 24.11 -1.22
N PHE A 313 -5.45 25.01 -2.20
CA PHE A 313 -6.10 26.29 -1.99
C PHE A 313 -7.56 26.15 -1.53
N PHE A 314 -8.36 25.32 -2.21
CA PHE A 314 -9.75 25.08 -1.82
C PHE A 314 -9.86 24.36 -0.47
N ALA A 315 -8.99 23.38 -0.22
CA ALA A 315 -8.92 22.69 1.07
C ALA A 315 -8.61 23.68 2.20
N LEU A 316 -7.66 24.60 2.02
CA LEU A 316 -7.36 25.65 3.01
C LEU A 316 -8.54 26.60 3.22
N ARG A 317 -9.22 26.98 2.15
CA ARG A 317 -10.38 27.87 2.19
C ARG A 317 -11.57 27.26 2.93
N SER A 318 -11.76 25.94 2.87
CA SER A 318 -12.84 25.26 3.58
C SER A 318 -12.56 25.03 5.08
N LEU A 319 -11.29 25.05 5.52
CA LEU A 319 -10.92 24.76 6.92
C LEU A 319 -11.65 25.60 7.98
N PRO A 320 -11.82 26.93 7.84
CA PRO A 320 -12.50 27.73 8.87
C PRO A 320 -13.95 27.29 9.06
N ALA A 321 -14.67 27.07 7.95
CA ALA A 321 -16.06 26.63 7.98
C ALA A 321 -16.20 25.20 8.55
N LEU A 322 -15.25 24.29 8.24
CA LEU A 322 -15.22 22.96 8.85
C LEU A 322 -15.01 23.01 10.36
N LYS A 323 -14.11 23.87 10.84
CA LYS A 323 -13.89 24.07 12.28
C LYS A 323 -15.13 24.66 12.97
N ALA A 324 -15.80 25.62 12.32
CA ALA A 324 -17.03 26.22 12.82
C ALA A 324 -18.16 25.19 12.91
N MET A 325 -18.33 24.36 11.87
CA MET A 325 -19.25 23.23 11.85
C MET A 325 -18.98 22.25 13.00
N GLU A 326 -17.74 21.79 13.18
CA GLU A 326 -17.38 20.87 14.28
C GLU A 326 -17.71 21.48 15.65
N ALA A 327 -17.46 22.79 15.84
CA ALA A 327 -17.79 23.50 17.06
C ALA A 327 -19.31 23.65 17.28
N ALA A 328 -20.09 23.90 16.22
CA ALA A 328 -21.55 23.99 16.27
C ALA A 328 -22.19 22.64 16.60
N VAL A 329 -21.72 21.54 15.98
CA VAL A 329 -22.13 20.18 16.34
C VAL A 329 -21.84 19.88 17.81
N ALA A 330 -20.67 20.26 18.31
CA ALA A 330 -20.31 20.08 19.73
C ALA A 330 -21.25 20.85 20.67
N ARG A 331 -21.74 22.03 20.27
CA ARG A 331 -22.76 22.81 20.99
C ARG A 331 -24.19 22.31 20.76
N ARG A 332 -24.41 21.33 19.88
CA ARG A 332 -25.73 20.89 19.38
C ARG A 332 -26.54 21.97 18.67
N ASP A 333 -25.87 22.98 18.09
CA ASP A 333 -26.51 23.93 17.19
C ASP A 333 -26.46 23.37 15.76
N PHE A 334 -27.50 22.60 15.42
CA PHE A 334 -27.55 21.88 14.15
C PHE A 334 -27.88 22.77 12.95
N VAL A 335 -28.51 23.92 13.19
CA VAL A 335 -28.79 24.91 12.14
C VAL A 335 -27.49 25.58 11.73
N GLU A 336 -26.71 26.04 12.71
CA GLU A 336 -25.39 26.62 12.46
C GLU A 336 -24.43 25.59 11.85
N ALA A 337 -24.41 24.36 12.39
CA ALA A 337 -23.57 23.30 11.84
C ALA A 337 -23.86 23.02 10.36
N ARG A 338 -25.14 22.94 9.96
CA ARG A 338 -25.49 22.72 8.55
C ARG A 338 -25.09 23.88 7.66
N ARG A 339 -25.31 25.13 8.09
CA ARG A 339 -24.86 26.33 7.38
C ARG A 339 -23.35 26.32 7.16
N ASP A 340 -22.59 26.01 8.19
CA ASP A 340 -21.12 26.01 8.12
C ASP A 340 -20.58 24.83 7.29
N MET A 341 -21.26 23.67 7.31
CA MET A 341 -20.98 22.56 6.40
C MET A 341 -21.20 22.96 4.94
N GLU A 342 -22.33 23.62 4.62
CA GLU A 342 -22.63 24.11 3.27
C GLU A 342 -21.62 25.16 2.82
N ALA A 343 -21.19 26.06 3.72
CA ALA A 343 -20.13 27.02 3.45
C ALA A 343 -18.78 26.32 3.15
N ALA A 344 -18.44 25.25 3.89
CA ALA A 344 -17.26 24.44 3.62
C ALA A 344 -17.34 23.72 2.27
N ALA A 345 -18.49 23.11 1.94
CA ALA A 345 -18.72 22.45 0.67
C ALA A 345 -18.72 23.45 -0.51
N THR A 346 -19.19 24.67 -0.30
CA THR A 346 -19.12 25.75 -1.31
C THR A 346 -17.68 26.23 -1.52
N ALA A 347 -16.89 26.26 -0.44
CA ALA A 347 -15.47 26.61 -0.52
C ALA A 347 -14.62 25.53 -1.20
N ASP A 348 -15.05 24.26 -1.19
CA ASP A 348 -14.36 23.14 -1.83
C ASP A 348 -15.38 22.15 -2.46
N PRO A 349 -15.91 22.47 -3.66
CA PRO A 349 -17.07 21.79 -4.23
C PRO A 349 -16.80 20.36 -4.69
N LEU A 350 -15.54 20.03 -5.00
CA LEU A 350 -15.13 18.72 -5.50
C LEU A 350 -14.65 17.77 -4.39
N ALA A 351 -14.41 18.28 -3.18
CA ALA A 351 -13.93 17.46 -2.09
C ALA A 351 -15.03 16.61 -1.45
N ALA A 352 -14.66 15.39 -1.06
CA ALA A 352 -15.48 14.54 -0.22
C ALA A 352 -15.27 14.87 1.27
N ARG A 353 -14.14 15.47 1.63
CA ARG A 353 -13.71 15.79 2.99
C ARG A 353 -14.74 16.55 3.83
N PRO A 354 -15.41 17.62 3.35
CA PRO A 354 -16.44 18.29 4.14
C PRO A 354 -17.55 17.35 4.57
N TRP A 355 -17.98 16.48 3.64
CA TRP A 355 -19.05 15.53 3.83
C TRP A 355 -18.67 14.36 4.74
N VAL A 356 -17.44 13.83 4.60
CA VAL A 356 -16.91 12.80 5.52
C VAL A 356 -16.83 13.34 6.94
N ARG A 357 -16.29 14.56 7.13
CA ARG A 357 -16.19 15.18 8.46
C ARG A 357 -17.56 15.48 9.07
N ALA A 358 -18.50 15.98 8.26
CA ALA A 358 -19.87 16.18 8.68
C ALA A 358 -20.50 14.84 9.10
N GLY A 359 -20.38 13.79 8.28
CA GLY A 359 -20.88 12.46 8.58
C GLY A 359 -20.39 11.93 9.93
N GLY A 360 -19.08 12.03 10.21
CA GLY A 360 -18.51 11.64 11.51
C GLY A 360 -18.94 12.54 12.67
N ALA A 361 -19.19 13.83 12.44
CA ALA A 361 -19.72 14.75 13.46
C ALA A 361 -21.18 14.40 13.81
N TRP A 362 -22.04 14.20 12.81
CA TRP A 362 -23.44 13.81 12.96
C TRP A 362 -23.59 12.43 13.60
N ALA A 363 -22.74 11.47 13.21
CA ALA A 363 -22.72 10.15 13.82
C ALA A 363 -22.42 10.23 15.33
N ARG A 364 -21.49 11.09 15.75
CA ARG A 364 -21.13 11.27 17.18
C ARG A 364 -22.25 11.85 18.03
N VAL A 365 -23.09 12.73 17.47
CA VAL A 365 -24.31 13.23 18.15
C VAL A 365 -25.52 12.30 18.00
N ARG A 366 -25.31 11.09 17.45
CA ARG A 366 -26.33 10.05 17.25
C ARG A 366 -27.48 10.47 16.32
N ASP A 367 -27.16 11.22 15.26
CA ASP A 367 -28.07 11.46 14.15
C ASP A 367 -27.66 10.58 12.95
N PRO A 368 -28.12 9.32 12.88
CA PRO A 368 -27.66 8.38 11.87
C PRO A 368 -28.17 8.71 10.46
N ILE A 369 -29.31 9.41 10.33
CA ILE A 369 -29.91 9.75 9.04
C ILE A 369 -29.08 10.87 8.39
N THR A 370 -28.86 11.98 9.10
CA THR A 370 -28.04 13.08 8.58
C THR A 370 -26.59 12.63 8.35
N ALA A 371 -26.05 11.76 9.22
CA ALA A 371 -24.74 11.18 9.01
C ALA A 371 -24.68 10.35 7.72
N TYR A 372 -25.67 9.50 7.47
CA TYR A 372 -25.76 8.68 6.27
C TYR A 372 -25.84 9.54 5.00
N GLU A 373 -26.70 10.56 4.98
CA GLU A 373 -26.83 11.50 3.85
C GLU A 373 -25.52 12.23 3.54
N ALA A 374 -24.77 12.62 4.57
CA ALA A 374 -23.46 13.23 4.39
C ALA A 374 -22.45 12.23 3.78
N TYR A 375 -22.40 10.98 4.24
CA TYR A 375 -21.51 9.98 3.67
C TYR A 375 -21.87 9.59 2.23
N GLU A 376 -23.16 9.53 1.89
CA GLU A 376 -23.62 9.31 0.51
C GLU A 376 -23.20 10.50 -0.38
N SER A 377 -23.33 11.73 0.12
CA SER A 377 -22.85 12.95 -0.57
C SER A 377 -21.33 12.94 -0.79
N ALA A 378 -20.56 12.34 0.12
CA ALA A 378 -19.13 12.12 -0.05
C ALA A 378 -18.84 11.10 -1.16
N SER A 379 -19.53 9.96 -1.15
CA SER A 379 -19.37 8.87 -2.12
C SER A 379 -19.71 9.32 -3.55
N GLN A 380 -20.78 10.10 -3.72
CA GLN A 380 -21.18 10.65 -5.02
C GLN A 380 -20.12 11.59 -5.62
N ARG A 381 -19.37 12.32 -4.78
CA ARG A 381 -18.30 13.22 -5.22
C ARG A 381 -17.02 12.48 -5.54
N LYS A 382 -16.63 11.54 -4.69
CA LYS A 382 -15.43 10.73 -4.84
C LYS A 382 -15.75 9.26 -4.53
N PRO A 383 -16.11 8.45 -5.55
CA PRO A 383 -16.48 7.05 -5.35
C PRO A 383 -15.36 6.18 -4.76
N HIS A 384 -14.10 6.60 -4.91
CA HIS A 384 -12.93 5.91 -4.34
C HIS A 384 -12.73 6.20 -2.85
N VAL A 385 -13.39 7.22 -2.28
CA VAL A 385 -13.38 7.45 -0.83
C VAL A 385 -14.24 6.37 -0.19
N TRP A 386 -13.58 5.49 0.57
CA TRP A 386 -14.18 4.24 1.04
C TRP A 386 -14.71 4.31 2.48
N VAL A 387 -14.51 5.41 3.21
CA VAL A 387 -15.13 5.62 4.55
C VAL A 387 -16.64 5.33 4.52
N PRO A 388 -17.42 5.87 3.56
CA PRO A 388 -18.85 5.58 3.46
C PRO A 388 -19.16 4.08 3.46
N ILE A 389 -18.36 3.27 2.76
CA ILE A 389 -18.58 1.82 2.65
C ILE A 389 -18.56 1.15 4.03
N VAL A 390 -17.57 1.47 4.87
CA VAL A 390 -17.37 0.79 6.16
C VAL A 390 -18.25 1.35 7.27
N VAL A 391 -18.76 2.58 7.16
CA VAL A 391 -19.67 3.16 8.18
C VAL A 391 -21.15 2.86 7.88
N ARG A 392 -21.49 2.60 6.62
CA ARG A 392 -22.86 2.40 6.14
C ARG A 392 -23.65 1.33 6.89
N PRO A 393 -23.11 0.13 7.22
CA PRO A 393 -23.88 -0.87 7.95
C PRO A 393 -24.42 -0.36 9.29
N ALA A 394 -23.56 0.29 10.08
CA ALA A 394 -23.94 0.78 11.40
C ALA A 394 -24.95 1.94 11.32
N LEU A 395 -24.79 2.84 10.35
CA LEU A 395 -25.72 3.96 10.15
C LEU A 395 -27.09 3.49 9.69
N LEU A 396 -27.17 2.55 8.76
CA LEU A 396 -28.44 1.96 8.31
C LEU A 396 -29.14 1.20 9.43
N ALA A 397 -28.39 0.43 10.22
CA ALA A 397 -28.92 -0.25 11.40
C ALA A 397 -29.49 0.75 12.42
N ALA A 398 -28.76 1.83 12.71
CA ALA A 398 -29.20 2.88 13.63
C ALA A 398 -30.39 3.70 13.09
N ALA A 399 -30.50 3.87 11.77
CA ALA A 399 -31.60 4.54 11.10
C ALA A 399 -32.85 3.64 10.90
N GLY A 400 -32.81 2.37 11.32
CA GLY A 400 -33.92 1.43 11.17
C GLY A 400 -34.16 0.99 9.71
N ARG A 401 -33.16 1.12 8.83
CA ARG A 401 -33.23 0.77 7.40
C ARG A 401 -32.81 -0.68 7.16
N ALA A 402 -33.60 -1.61 7.72
CA ALA A 402 -33.32 -3.05 7.66
C ALA A 402 -33.34 -3.62 6.23
N ASP A 403 -34.04 -2.96 5.31
CA ASP A 403 -34.11 -3.30 3.88
C ASP A 403 -32.75 -3.24 3.16
N LEU A 404 -31.89 -2.30 3.56
CA LEU A 404 -30.60 -2.04 2.90
C LEU A 404 -29.40 -2.67 3.62
N LEU A 405 -29.60 -3.14 4.86
CA LEU A 405 -28.52 -3.60 5.73
C LEU A 405 -27.75 -4.82 5.19
N PRO A 406 -28.38 -5.88 4.65
CA PRO A 406 -27.65 -7.05 4.16
C PRO A 406 -26.64 -6.71 3.05
N GLN A 407 -27.04 -5.86 2.10
CA GLN A 407 -26.16 -5.42 1.02
C GLN A 407 -25.00 -4.58 1.56
N ALA A 408 -25.27 -3.64 2.48
CA ALA A 408 -24.22 -2.82 3.07
C ALA A 408 -23.19 -3.66 3.84
N ILE A 409 -23.63 -4.70 4.57
CA ILE A 409 -22.72 -5.63 5.25
C ILE A 409 -21.87 -6.40 4.23
N ALA A 410 -22.50 -6.91 3.17
CA ALA A 410 -21.78 -7.62 2.11
C ALA A 410 -20.72 -6.74 1.44
N ASP A 411 -21.07 -5.49 1.11
CA ASP A 411 -20.15 -4.51 0.50
C ASP A 411 -18.97 -4.20 1.43
N ALA A 412 -19.23 -3.92 2.71
CA ALA A 412 -18.19 -3.62 3.69
C ALA A 412 -17.28 -4.83 3.97
N ASN A 413 -17.86 -6.03 4.01
CA ASN A 413 -17.10 -7.28 4.15
C ASN A 413 -16.23 -7.55 2.93
N ALA A 414 -16.78 -7.43 1.72
CA ALA A 414 -16.01 -7.58 0.48
C ALA A 414 -14.88 -6.54 0.41
N PHE A 415 -15.15 -5.30 0.80
CA PHE A 415 -14.13 -4.26 0.90
C PHE A 415 -13.02 -4.63 1.89
N SER A 416 -13.37 -5.14 3.06
CA SER A 416 -12.39 -5.60 4.06
C SER A 416 -11.55 -6.80 3.63
N TRP A 417 -11.97 -7.56 2.61
CA TRP A 417 -11.15 -8.61 1.99
C TRP A 417 -10.18 -8.04 0.94
N ASN A 418 -10.58 -6.94 0.27
CA ASN A 418 -9.78 -6.27 -0.75
C ASN A 418 -8.77 -5.28 -0.15
N VAL A 419 -9.04 -4.79 1.06
CA VAL A 419 -8.21 -3.86 1.84
C VAL A 419 -7.77 -4.54 3.14
N ASP A 420 -6.84 -3.96 3.89
CA ASP A 420 -6.52 -4.48 5.22
C ASP A 420 -7.75 -4.39 6.15
N PRO A 421 -8.29 -5.51 6.68
CA PRO A 421 -9.45 -5.50 7.57
C PRO A 421 -9.21 -4.68 8.85
N TRP A 422 -7.95 -4.58 9.30
CA TRP A 422 -7.60 -3.72 10.43
C TRP A 422 -7.86 -2.25 10.11
N LEU A 423 -7.50 -1.79 8.91
CA LEU A 423 -7.69 -0.40 8.51
C LEU A 423 -9.18 -0.08 8.35
N ALA A 424 -9.97 -1.01 7.78
CA ALA A 424 -11.41 -0.87 7.65
C ALA A 424 -12.10 -0.75 9.02
N LEU A 425 -11.77 -1.65 9.96
CA LEU A 425 -12.33 -1.64 11.31
C LEU A 425 -11.87 -0.44 12.14
N GLU A 426 -10.58 -0.07 12.07
CA GLU A 426 -10.04 1.10 12.80
C GLU A 426 -10.70 2.40 12.31
N THR A 427 -10.94 2.52 11.01
CA THR A 427 -11.64 3.67 10.43
C THR A 427 -13.07 3.73 10.94
N ALA A 428 -13.84 2.64 10.82
CA ALA A 428 -15.21 2.60 11.33
C ALA A 428 -15.28 2.86 12.85
N TRP A 429 -14.32 2.34 13.63
CA TRP A 429 -14.21 2.59 15.07
C TRP A 429 -13.97 4.07 15.41
N ARG A 430 -13.20 4.79 14.59
CA ARG A 430 -12.97 6.23 14.77
C ARG A 430 -14.17 7.07 14.37
N GLU A 431 -14.80 6.73 13.25
CA GLU A 431 -15.87 7.55 12.64
C GLU A 431 -17.24 7.37 13.31
N LEU A 432 -17.52 6.18 13.84
CA LEU A 432 -18.81 5.86 14.46
C LEU A 432 -18.78 5.99 15.98
N PRO A 433 -19.90 6.33 16.64
CA PRO A 433 -20.04 6.13 18.08
C PRO A 433 -20.16 4.63 18.41
N PRO A 434 -20.03 4.25 19.71
CA PRO A 434 -20.41 2.91 20.14
C PRO A 434 -21.89 2.64 19.79
N PRO A 435 -22.21 1.49 19.14
CA PRO A 435 -23.58 1.15 18.75
C PRO A 435 -24.46 0.98 19.99
N VAL A 436 -25.74 1.38 19.89
CA VAL A 436 -26.74 1.11 20.95
C VAL A 436 -27.35 -0.26 20.69
N THR A 437 -26.83 -1.28 21.36
CA THR A 437 -27.24 -2.67 21.18
C THR A 437 -26.84 -3.47 22.41
N ASP A 438 -27.52 -4.58 22.63
CA ASP A 438 -27.18 -5.55 23.68
C ASP A 438 -26.34 -6.71 23.12
N GLU A 439 -26.20 -6.80 21.79
CA GLU A 439 -25.40 -7.83 21.12
C GLU A 439 -24.62 -7.23 19.93
N VAL A 440 -23.36 -7.64 19.79
CA VAL A 440 -22.50 -7.40 18.62
C VAL A 440 -22.10 -8.76 18.06
N ARG A 441 -22.40 -9.00 16.78
CA ARG A 441 -22.04 -10.22 16.04
C ARG A 441 -20.87 -9.91 15.11
N LEU A 442 -19.77 -10.61 15.29
CA LEU A 442 -18.53 -10.38 14.56
C LEU A 442 -18.67 -10.93 13.13
N GLY A 443 -18.32 -10.10 12.14
CA GLY A 443 -18.50 -10.43 10.72
C GLY A 443 -19.90 -10.12 10.16
N ASP A 444 -20.83 -9.69 11.01
CA ASP A 444 -22.23 -9.39 10.66
C ASP A 444 -22.59 -7.95 11.04
N GLY A 445 -21.95 -6.98 10.36
CA GLY A 445 -22.19 -5.55 10.60
C GLY A 445 -21.50 -4.98 11.84
N ASP A 446 -20.37 -5.55 12.26
CA ASP A 446 -19.59 -5.14 13.44
C ASP A 446 -18.72 -3.88 13.26
N TYR A 447 -18.84 -3.20 12.13
CA TYR A 447 -18.11 -1.96 11.86
C TYR A 447 -18.50 -0.86 12.87
N GLY A 448 -17.48 -0.26 13.50
CA GLY A 448 -17.68 0.70 14.59
C GLY A 448 -17.89 0.06 15.97
N ALA A 449 -18.14 -1.25 16.03
CA ALA A 449 -18.24 -2.04 17.27
C ALA A 449 -16.96 -2.83 17.57
N ALA A 450 -16.18 -3.18 16.55
CA ALA A 450 -14.98 -3.99 16.65
C ALA A 450 -13.75 -3.31 16.03
N ARG A 451 -12.56 -3.58 16.58
CA ARG A 451 -11.25 -3.29 15.95
C ARG A 451 -10.18 -4.27 16.39
N GLY A 452 -9.10 -4.40 15.62
CA GLY A 452 -8.04 -5.36 15.91
C GLY A 452 -8.43 -6.82 15.61
N PHE A 453 -9.33 -7.01 14.64
CA PHE A 453 -9.74 -8.33 14.14
C PHE A 453 -9.30 -8.50 12.67
N SER A 454 -9.26 -9.74 12.22
CA SER A 454 -8.99 -10.13 10.84
C SER A 454 -10.27 -10.09 9.98
N ASN A 455 -10.18 -10.67 8.78
CA ASN A 455 -11.26 -10.71 7.81
C ASN A 455 -12.55 -11.32 8.39
N PRO A 456 -13.72 -10.86 7.92
CA PRO A 456 -15.00 -11.41 8.33
C PRO A 456 -15.17 -12.84 7.79
N PHE A 457 -15.35 -13.80 8.69
CA PHE A 457 -15.87 -15.13 8.36
C PHE A 457 -17.37 -15.16 8.68
N ARG A 458 -18.11 -16.11 8.12
CA ARG A 458 -19.59 -16.14 8.19
C ARG A 458 -20.14 -16.13 9.63
N ASP A 459 -19.37 -16.61 10.60
CA ASP A 459 -19.80 -16.83 11.98
C ASP A 459 -18.83 -16.26 13.04
N HIS A 460 -17.66 -15.76 12.64
CA HIS A 460 -16.67 -15.20 13.56
C HIS A 460 -15.65 -14.29 12.86
N ARG A 461 -14.82 -13.62 13.68
CA ARG A 461 -13.54 -13.08 13.24
C ARG A 461 -12.41 -13.65 14.09
N TRP A 462 -11.22 -13.74 13.51
CA TRP A 462 -10.01 -13.96 14.32
C TRP A 462 -9.55 -12.64 14.89
N SER A 463 -9.28 -12.59 16.18
CA SER A 463 -8.57 -11.47 16.79
C SER A 463 -7.14 -11.38 16.24
N ARG A 464 -6.56 -10.18 16.22
CA ARG A 464 -5.09 -10.03 16.20
C ARG A 464 -4.56 -10.15 17.64
N HIS A 465 -3.27 -9.86 17.85
CA HIS A 465 -2.68 -9.87 19.20
C HIS A 465 -3.49 -9.03 20.20
N ARG A 466 -4.03 -7.89 19.75
CA ARG A 466 -4.95 -7.07 20.53
C ARG A 466 -6.21 -6.76 19.73
N ALA A 467 -7.36 -7.01 20.34
CA ALA A 467 -8.69 -6.76 19.80
C ALA A 467 -9.53 -5.96 20.79
N TRP A 468 -10.45 -5.15 20.27
CA TRP A 468 -11.40 -4.39 21.08
C TRP A 468 -12.81 -4.53 20.55
N LEU A 469 -13.76 -4.61 21.47
CA LEU A 469 -15.19 -4.57 21.22
C LEU A 469 -15.80 -3.44 22.05
N ARG A 470 -16.83 -2.77 21.53
CA ARG A 470 -17.59 -1.77 22.29
C ARG A 470 -19.06 -1.76 21.92
N LEU A 471 -19.91 -1.48 22.91
CA LEU A 471 -21.32 -1.15 22.70
C LEU A 471 -21.85 -0.30 23.86
N ARG A 472 -23.01 0.31 23.65
CA ARG A 472 -23.84 0.92 24.69
C ARG A 472 -25.09 0.05 24.87
N PRO A 473 -25.30 -0.59 26.03
CA PRO A 473 -26.49 -1.39 26.29
C PRO A 473 -27.77 -0.56 26.12
N LYS A 474 -28.86 -1.18 25.65
CA LYS A 474 -30.15 -0.51 25.47
C LYS A 474 -30.79 -0.14 26.81
N THR A 475 -30.61 -1.00 27.80
CA THR A 475 -31.19 -0.86 29.14
C THR A 475 -30.10 -0.44 30.13
N PRO A 476 -30.15 0.78 30.70
CA PRO A 476 -29.26 1.18 31.77
C PRO A 476 -29.41 0.27 32.99
N ALA A 477 -28.30 -0.16 33.56
CA ALA A 477 -28.23 -0.95 34.79
C ALA A 477 -27.07 -0.46 35.66
N THR A 478 -27.03 -0.87 36.93
CA THR A 478 -25.90 -0.61 37.85
C THR A 478 -24.73 -1.57 37.62
N ALA A 479 -25.01 -2.74 37.05
CA ALA A 479 -24.03 -3.73 36.64
C ALA A 479 -24.53 -4.51 35.41
N TYR A 480 -23.59 -5.11 34.68
CA TYR A 480 -23.88 -5.91 33.49
C TYR A 480 -23.18 -7.26 33.54
N ASP A 481 -23.82 -8.27 32.95
CA ASP A 481 -23.20 -9.54 32.59
C ASP A 481 -22.74 -9.47 31.13
N VAL A 482 -21.41 -9.43 30.93
CA VAL A 482 -20.77 -9.43 29.62
C VAL A 482 -20.46 -10.87 29.24
N THR A 483 -21.05 -11.36 28.15
CA THR A 483 -20.80 -12.69 27.61
C THR A 483 -20.03 -12.59 26.29
N LEU A 484 -18.88 -13.26 26.23
CA LEU A 484 -18.04 -13.36 25.03
C LEU A 484 -18.08 -14.79 24.50
N TRP A 485 -18.38 -14.98 23.22
CA TRP A 485 -18.28 -16.29 22.58
C TRP A 485 -16.96 -16.38 21.85
N MET A 486 -16.02 -17.10 22.45
CA MET A 486 -14.64 -17.20 21.95
C MET A 486 -14.10 -18.63 22.01
N GLY A 487 -13.12 -18.93 21.18
CA GLY A 487 -12.47 -20.25 21.10
C GLY A 487 -11.22 -20.25 20.22
N SER A 488 -10.62 -21.42 20.05
CA SER A 488 -9.45 -21.63 19.17
C SER A 488 -9.70 -22.80 18.21
N PRO A 489 -10.74 -22.72 17.36
CA PRO A 489 -11.08 -23.82 16.45
C PRO A 489 -9.96 -24.07 15.43
N GLU A 490 -10.04 -25.18 14.69
CA GLU A 490 -9.24 -25.34 13.48
C GLU A 490 -9.50 -24.13 12.54
N PRO A 491 -8.50 -23.52 11.89
CA PRO A 491 -7.12 -23.99 11.63
C PRO A 491 -6.05 -23.61 12.66
N SER A 492 -6.41 -23.01 13.80
CA SER A 492 -5.46 -22.67 14.87
C SER A 492 -4.65 -23.89 15.32
N PRO A 493 -3.34 -23.79 15.58
CA PRO A 493 -2.57 -24.86 16.23
C PRO A 493 -2.70 -24.83 17.76
N LEU A 494 -3.35 -23.81 18.34
CA LEU A 494 -3.41 -23.62 19.79
C LEU A 494 -4.61 -24.39 20.37
N ASP A 495 -4.36 -25.43 21.15
CA ASP A 495 -5.42 -26.25 21.77
C ASP A 495 -6.11 -25.54 22.94
N ALA A 496 -5.32 -24.82 23.75
CA ALA A 496 -5.80 -24.15 24.96
C ALA A 496 -5.12 -22.79 25.17
N PRO A 497 -5.30 -21.81 24.26
CA PRO A 497 -4.67 -20.51 24.43
C PRO A 497 -5.21 -19.78 25.65
N VAL A 498 -4.32 -19.08 26.37
CA VAL A 498 -4.70 -18.21 27.48
C VAL A 498 -4.86 -16.79 26.97
N VAL A 499 -6.05 -16.23 27.15
CA VAL A 499 -6.41 -14.88 26.72
C VAL A 499 -6.58 -14.00 27.94
N THR A 500 -6.11 -12.76 27.84
CA THR A 500 -6.37 -11.75 28.86
C THR A 500 -7.52 -10.86 28.40
N VAL A 501 -8.58 -10.82 29.20
CA VAL A 501 -9.77 -10.01 28.97
C VAL A 501 -9.78 -8.84 29.95
N ARG A 502 -9.92 -7.63 29.45
CA ARG A 502 -10.12 -6.41 30.25
C ARG A 502 -11.42 -5.77 29.84
N VAL A 503 -12.27 -5.43 30.81
CA VAL A 503 -13.54 -4.73 30.55
C VAL A 503 -13.47 -3.37 31.22
N ASN A 504 -13.50 -2.30 30.43
CA ASN A 504 -13.27 -0.93 30.90
C ASN A 504 -12.00 -0.85 31.77
N ASP A 505 -12.09 -0.21 32.94
CA ASP A 505 -11.00 -0.04 33.90
C ASP A 505 -10.85 -1.20 34.89
N MET A 506 -11.56 -2.32 34.67
CA MET A 506 -11.46 -3.50 35.54
C MET A 506 -10.08 -4.17 35.41
N PRO A 507 -9.58 -4.83 36.48
CA PRO A 507 -8.38 -5.65 36.41
C PRO A 507 -8.48 -6.73 35.32
N PRO A 508 -7.36 -7.07 34.65
CA PRO A 508 -7.34 -8.12 33.64
C PRO A 508 -7.75 -9.48 34.23
N THR A 509 -8.66 -10.17 33.54
CA THR A 509 -9.02 -11.56 33.83
C THR A 509 -8.37 -12.48 32.80
N ARG A 510 -7.70 -13.55 33.25
CA ARG A 510 -7.13 -14.56 32.36
C ARG A 510 -8.12 -15.69 32.16
N VAL A 511 -8.34 -16.07 30.92
CA VAL A 511 -9.27 -17.13 30.53
C VAL A 511 -8.54 -18.12 29.63
N THR A 512 -8.57 -19.40 29.98
CA THR A 512 -8.08 -20.49 29.12
C THR A 512 -9.20 -20.92 28.19
N LEU A 513 -8.98 -20.82 26.88
CA LEU A 513 -10.00 -21.20 25.90
C LEU A 513 -9.94 -22.67 25.55
N SER A 514 -11.06 -23.19 25.03
CA SER A 514 -11.12 -24.50 24.38
C SER A 514 -11.03 -24.36 22.86
N ARG A 515 -10.97 -25.50 22.16
CA ARG A 515 -11.15 -25.55 20.70
C ARG A 515 -12.50 -25.02 20.24
N ALA A 516 -13.57 -25.34 20.96
CA ALA A 516 -14.91 -24.91 20.61
C ALA A 516 -15.13 -23.43 21.00
N ILE A 517 -15.84 -22.70 20.14
CA ILE A 517 -16.33 -21.36 20.49
C ILE A 517 -17.42 -21.52 21.56
N ALA A 518 -17.13 -21.06 22.78
CA ALA A 518 -17.99 -21.22 23.95
C ALA A 518 -18.25 -19.86 24.65
N PRO A 519 -19.35 -19.71 25.40
CA PRO A 519 -19.65 -18.48 26.13
C PRO A 519 -18.78 -18.36 27.39
N TYR A 520 -18.20 -17.17 27.59
CA TYR A 520 -17.47 -16.77 28.79
C TYR A 520 -18.11 -15.53 29.39
N ARG A 521 -18.56 -15.63 30.65
CA ARG A 521 -19.32 -14.58 31.33
C ARG A 521 -18.45 -13.84 32.35
N LEU A 522 -18.56 -12.52 32.35
CA LEU A 522 -17.88 -11.62 33.27
C LEU A 522 -18.91 -10.62 33.79
N ARG A 523 -19.04 -10.50 35.11
CA ARG A 523 -19.87 -9.46 35.72
C ARG A 523 -19.05 -8.20 35.91
N VAL A 524 -19.58 -7.07 35.48
CA VAL A 524 -18.88 -5.79 35.53
C VAL A 524 -19.80 -4.69 36.05
N PRO A 525 -19.29 -3.73 36.85
CA PRO A 525 -20.06 -2.55 37.20
C PRO A 525 -20.37 -1.73 35.94
N ALA A 526 -21.48 -1.01 35.96
CA ALA A 526 -21.83 -0.14 34.86
C ALA A 526 -20.81 1.00 34.72
N PRO A 527 -20.24 1.20 33.52
CA PRO A 527 -19.30 2.28 33.28
C PRO A 527 -19.99 3.65 33.37
N ALA A 528 -19.25 4.66 33.83
CA ALA A 528 -19.78 6.00 34.04
C ALA A 528 -20.31 6.66 32.74
N ASP A 529 -19.68 6.36 31.60
CA ASP A 529 -20.11 6.87 30.29
C ASP A 529 -21.22 6.01 29.64
N GLY A 530 -21.58 4.87 30.26
CA GLY A 530 -22.54 3.90 29.77
C GLY A 530 -22.05 3.04 28.60
N VAL A 531 -20.74 3.03 28.30
CA VAL A 531 -20.15 2.24 27.20
C VAL A 531 -19.35 1.07 27.75
N VAL A 532 -19.75 -0.15 27.39
CA VAL A 532 -18.96 -1.34 27.71
C VAL A 532 -17.91 -1.53 26.63
N ILE A 533 -16.62 -1.46 27.01
CA ILE A 533 -15.47 -1.71 26.16
C ILE A 533 -14.75 -2.96 26.66
N VAL A 534 -14.58 -3.95 25.78
CA VAL A 534 -13.81 -5.16 26.05
C VAL A 534 -12.53 -5.13 25.24
N ARG A 535 -11.38 -5.30 25.89
CA ARG A 535 -10.09 -5.55 25.26
C ARG A 535 -9.70 -7.01 25.45
N LEU A 536 -9.24 -7.63 24.37
CA LEU A 536 -8.70 -8.98 24.33
C LEU A 536 -7.21 -8.88 23.99
N ASP A 537 -6.35 -9.47 24.81
CA ASP A 537 -4.95 -9.73 24.49
C ASP A 537 -4.76 -11.25 24.33
N ALA A 538 -4.47 -11.70 23.11
CA ALA A 538 -4.41 -13.12 22.75
C ALA A 538 -3.06 -13.49 22.12
N PRO A 539 -2.59 -14.75 22.28
CA PRO A 539 -1.49 -15.27 21.48
C PRO A 539 -1.88 -15.35 20.00
N THR A 540 -0.95 -15.06 19.11
CA THR A 540 -1.14 -15.15 17.66
C THR A 540 -0.37 -16.34 17.07
N TRP A 541 -0.83 -16.82 15.92
CA TRP A 541 -0.25 -17.93 15.18
C TRP A 541 -0.27 -17.63 13.67
N ASN A 542 0.57 -18.37 12.94
CA ASN A 542 0.70 -18.32 11.49
C ASN A 542 0.65 -19.73 10.93
N ARG A 543 -0.12 -19.97 9.86
CA ARG A 543 -0.19 -21.28 9.18
C ARG A 543 -0.19 -21.08 7.68
N ARG A 544 0.44 -22.01 6.95
CA ARG A 544 0.44 -21.98 5.48
C ARG A 544 -0.99 -22.12 4.96
N GLY A 545 -1.39 -21.23 4.05
CA GLY A 545 -2.74 -21.21 3.46
C GLY A 545 -3.73 -20.36 4.24
N GLU A 546 -3.35 -19.86 5.42
CA GLU A 546 -4.17 -18.99 6.25
C GLU A 546 -3.64 -17.55 6.26
N PRO A 547 -4.50 -16.54 6.43
CA PRO A 547 -4.07 -15.19 6.76
C PRO A 547 -3.10 -15.17 7.95
N ALA A 548 -2.09 -14.29 7.91
CA ALA A 548 -1.09 -14.16 8.97
C ALA A 548 -1.65 -13.49 10.25
N GLU A 549 -0.95 -13.68 11.36
CA GLU A 549 -1.19 -13.08 12.68
C GLU A 549 -2.60 -13.29 13.26
N GLN A 550 -3.13 -14.50 13.10
CA GLN A 550 -4.44 -14.86 13.66
C GLN A 550 -4.32 -15.23 15.14
N GLY A 551 -5.27 -14.77 15.96
CA GLY A 551 -5.36 -15.06 17.38
C GLY A 551 -6.44 -16.09 17.69
N ILE A 552 -7.39 -15.71 18.54
CA ILE A 552 -8.57 -16.50 18.87
C ILE A 552 -9.76 -16.14 17.98
N ALA A 553 -10.67 -17.09 17.77
CA ALA A 553 -11.95 -16.84 17.11
C ALA A 553 -12.93 -16.20 18.11
N VAL A 554 -13.61 -15.15 17.69
CA VAL A 554 -14.68 -14.48 18.45
C VAL A 554 -15.89 -14.34 17.55
N SER A 555 -17.03 -14.89 17.96
CA SER A 555 -18.27 -14.85 17.17
C SER A 555 -19.20 -13.73 17.59
N ARG A 556 -19.31 -13.45 18.89
CA ARG A 556 -20.19 -12.38 19.40
C ARG A 556 -19.85 -11.95 20.82
N MET A 557 -20.33 -10.75 21.16
CA MET A 557 -20.37 -10.19 22.50
C MET A 557 -21.81 -9.79 22.82
N ALA A 558 -22.33 -10.22 23.97
CA ALA A 558 -23.62 -9.79 24.49
C ALA A 558 -23.46 -9.15 25.87
N VAL A 559 -24.29 -8.15 26.17
CA VAL A 559 -24.31 -7.45 27.45
C VAL A 559 -25.74 -7.38 27.93
N THR A 560 -26.00 -7.99 29.08
CA THR A 560 -27.34 -8.00 29.71
C THR A 560 -27.28 -7.32 31.08
N PRO A 561 -28.33 -6.59 31.50
CA PRO A 561 -28.44 -6.10 32.87
C PRO A 561 -28.21 -7.24 33.87
N ALA A 562 -27.32 -7.02 34.84
CA ALA A 562 -27.18 -7.95 35.96
C ALA A 562 -28.33 -7.72 36.95
N PRO A 563 -28.90 -8.78 37.54
CA PRO A 563 -29.96 -8.68 38.54
C PRO A 563 -29.50 -8.06 39.85
#